data_AF-A0A150U3K6-F1
#
_entry.id   AF-A0A150U3K6-F1
#
_cell.length_a   1.000
_cell.length_b   1.000
_cell.length_c   1.000
_cell.angle_alpha   90.00
_cell.angle_beta   90.00
_cell.angle_gamma   90.00
#
_symmetry.space_group_name_H-M   'P 1'
#
loop_
_entity.id
_entity.type
_entity.pdbx_description
1 polymer ?
#
loop_
_entity_poly.entity_id
_entity_poly.type
_entity_poly.pdbx_seq_one_letter_code
_entity_poly.pdbx_strand_id
1 'polypeptide(L)'
;MAAVGAGFAVMFFARVEPPKEAAPRARQLSTQLDALCFVDANGDDAPDPVLWQDGKMRGRVVAVDGRSGQGIWSSSDLDRPDALACPDQSTVLAGGESATLHALDARTGKPRWAASLPGPPDEVAAGEGCATVVMKDGTSTGIKLGGGEVADCPTAPPPSAITGHFWERKKNPQVVHAGDVEVALTAPTEGPPRLSAEGRRGGASLWKKELPVRAPLSGGRPDLFVAASGGAAIVVGVDVVGGTELRIIALDPATGASRYERAAGYLGDRIVAVKAAGPYVYVVSGAAVSGAALRAIDPATGGTVWRATAPLSP
;
A
#
# COMPACT_ATOMS: atom_id res chain seq x y z
N MET A 1 -0.13 49.88 -76.08
CA MET A 1 0.77 48.69 -76.11
C MET A 1 2.06 49.13 -75.45
N ALA A 2 2.58 48.62 -74.34
CA ALA A 2 2.23 47.53 -73.43
C ALA A 2 2.71 47.96 -72.03
N ALA A 3 1.93 47.70 -70.97
CA ALA A 3 2.34 47.95 -69.59
C ALA A 3 3.14 46.74 -69.07
N VAL A 4 4.39 46.97 -68.65
CA VAL A 4 5.25 45.94 -68.05
C VAL A 4 5.01 45.95 -66.54
N GLY A 5 4.26 44.97 -66.05
CA GLY A 5 4.05 44.74 -64.62
C GLY A 5 5.10 43.79 -64.07
N ALA A 6 5.98 44.29 -63.20
CA ALA A 6 6.91 43.46 -62.44
C ALA A 6 6.20 42.86 -61.22
N GLY A 7 5.96 41.55 -61.24
CA GLY A 7 5.42 40.81 -60.08
C GLY A 7 6.55 40.40 -59.14
N PHE A 8 6.57 40.94 -57.92
CA PHE A 8 7.38 40.42 -56.82
C PHE A 8 6.68 39.21 -56.19
N ALA A 9 7.31 38.04 -56.26
CA ALA A 9 6.87 36.87 -55.50
C ALA A 9 7.48 36.93 -54.09
N VAL A 10 6.64 37.08 -53.06
CA VAL A 10 7.03 36.94 -51.66
C VAL A 10 6.90 35.47 -51.29
N MET A 11 8.02 34.76 -51.08
CA MET A 11 7.99 33.41 -50.50
C MET A 11 7.79 33.51 -48.98
N PHE A 12 6.66 33.02 -48.48
CA PHE A 12 6.46 32.75 -47.06
C PHE A 12 7.08 31.39 -46.71
N PHE A 13 8.16 31.39 -45.94
CA PHE A 13 8.63 30.19 -45.26
C PHE A 13 7.84 30.01 -43.96
N ALA A 14 6.84 29.14 -43.98
CA ALA A 14 6.23 28.68 -42.73
C ALA A 14 7.26 27.83 -41.99
N ARG A 15 7.76 28.31 -40.84
CA ARG A 15 8.47 27.45 -39.88
C ARG A 15 7.46 26.46 -39.32
N VAL A 16 7.50 25.22 -39.79
CA VAL A 16 6.83 24.11 -39.12
C VAL A 16 7.66 23.78 -37.90
N GLU A 17 7.16 24.13 -36.71
CA GLU A 17 7.75 23.65 -35.46
C GLU A 17 7.66 22.11 -35.44
N PRO A 18 8.75 21.40 -35.13
CA PRO A 18 8.68 19.96 -34.99
C PRO A 18 7.67 19.62 -33.88
N PRO A 19 6.86 18.57 -34.04
CA PRO A 19 5.89 18.19 -33.02
C PRO A 19 6.63 17.99 -31.70
N LYS A 20 6.16 18.69 -30.66
CA LYS A 20 6.68 18.56 -29.31
C LYS A 20 6.67 17.08 -28.94
N GLU A 21 7.85 16.51 -28.75
CA GLU A 21 8.01 15.10 -28.42
C GLU A 21 7.09 14.77 -27.23
N ALA A 22 6.21 13.78 -27.40
CA ALA A 22 5.27 13.43 -26.35
C ALA A 22 6.06 13.03 -25.11
N ALA A 23 5.76 13.65 -23.96
CA ALA A 23 6.40 13.30 -22.70
C ALA A 23 6.36 11.77 -22.51
N PRO A 24 7.46 11.14 -22.07
CA PRO A 24 7.51 9.70 -21.93
C PRO A 24 6.38 9.23 -21.03
N ARG A 25 5.59 8.24 -21.49
CA ARG A 25 4.51 7.66 -20.68
C ARG A 25 5.13 7.07 -19.42
N ALA A 26 4.68 7.53 -18.26
CA ALA A 26 5.14 7.03 -16.97
C ALA A 26 4.94 5.50 -16.90
N ARG A 27 6.00 4.78 -16.52
CA ARG A 27 5.98 3.31 -16.44
C ARG A 27 5.09 2.89 -15.27
N GLN A 28 4.32 1.83 -15.44
CA GLN A 28 3.55 1.25 -14.33
C GLN A 28 4.48 0.82 -13.18
N LEU A 29 4.06 1.08 -11.94
CA LEU A 29 4.77 0.59 -10.77
C LEU A 29 4.48 -0.91 -10.58
N SER A 30 5.53 -1.66 -10.24
CA SER A 30 5.48 -3.09 -9.93
C SER A 30 6.01 -3.28 -8.51
N THR A 31 5.32 -4.07 -7.70
CA THR A 31 5.64 -4.39 -6.31
C THR A 31 5.28 -5.86 -5.97
N GLN A 32 5.82 -6.40 -4.88
CA GLN A 32 5.68 -7.79 -4.46
C GLN A 32 5.42 -7.96 -2.95
N LEU A 33 5.64 -6.90 -2.16
CA LEU A 33 5.51 -6.94 -0.70
C LEU A 33 4.17 -6.36 -0.25
N ASP A 34 3.69 -6.83 0.90
CA ASP A 34 2.53 -6.28 1.60
C ASP A 34 2.86 -5.02 2.43
N ALA A 35 4.14 -4.67 2.47
CA ALA A 35 4.68 -3.50 3.14
C ALA A 35 4.25 -2.21 2.42
N LEU A 36 3.29 -1.51 3.03
CA LEU A 36 2.69 -0.27 2.56
C LEU A 36 2.49 0.67 3.75
N CYS A 37 3.05 1.87 3.71
CA CYS A 37 2.80 2.91 4.71
C CYS A 37 2.48 4.25 4.02
N PHE A 38 2.22 5.30 4.79
CA PHE A 38 1.74 6.58 4.25
C PHE A 38 2.47 7.75 4.92
N VAL A 39 2.82 8.75 4.11
CA VAL A 39 3.36 10.08 4.51
C VAL A 39 2.71 11.15 3.65
N ASP A 40 2.95 12.44 3.91
CA ASP A 40 2.69 13.52 2.96
C ASP A 40 4.01 13.93 2.29
N ALA A 41 4.37 13.23 1.21
CA ALA A 41 5.69 13.37 0.59
C ALA A 41 5.80 14.66 -0.23
N ASN A 42 4.71 15.11 -0.86
CA ASN A 42 4.71 16.32 -1.67
C ASN A 42 4.24 17.59 -0.90
N GLY A 43 3.67 17.45 0.30
CA GLY A 43 3.18 18.57 1.12
C GLY A 43 1.78 19.05 0.72
N ASP A 44 0.95 18.16 0.18
CA ASP A 44 -0.41 18.48 -0.26
C ASP A 44 -1.51 18.03 0.72
N ASP A 45 -1.12 17.59 1.93
CA ASP A 45 -1.98 17.05 2.98
C ASP A 45 -2.77 15.78 2.59
N ALA A 46 -2.46 15.14 1.45
CA ALA A 46 -2.97 13.81 1.13
C ALA A 46 -2.00 12.72 1.59
N PRO A 47 -2.52 11.57 2.06
CA PRO A 47 -1.68 10.42 2.36
C PRO A 47 -1.10 9.81 1.08
N ASP A 48 0.21 9.93 0.91
CA ASP A 48 1.00 9.34 -0.16
C ASP A 48 1.47 7.94 0.23
N PRO A 49 1.04 6.89 -0.49
CA PRO A 49 1.54 5.55 -0.27
C PRO A 49 3.03 5.43 -0.54
N VAL A 50 3.74 4.84 0.42
CA VAL A 50 5.14 4.45 0.34
C VAL A 50 5.24 2.94 0.37
N LEU A 51 5.96 2.38 -0.60
CA LEU A 51 6.08 0.94 -0.81
C LEU A 51 7.42 0.57 -1.45
N TRP A 52 7.75 -0.71 -1.41
CA TRP A 52 8.87 -1.26 -2.17
C TRP A 52 8.49 -1.43 -3.64
N GLN A 53 9.33 -0.92 -4.54
CA GLN A 53 9.34 -1.30 -5.94
C GLN A 53 10.05 -2.64 -6.12
N ASP A 54 9.50 -3.48 -6.99
CA ASP A 54 10.01 -4.82 -7.32
C ASP A 54 11.50 -4.84 -7.65
N GLY A 55 12.20 -5.74 -6.96
CA GLY A 55 13.53 -6.19 -7.34
C GLY A 55 13.95 -7.43 -6.57
N LYS A 56 14.52 -8.41 -7.30
CA LYS A 56 14.77 -9.77 -6.80
C LYS A 56 15.81 -9.85 -5.67
N MET A 57 16.83 -9.00 -5.73
CA MET A 57 17.98 -9.00 -4.82
C MET A 57 18.24 -7.65 -4.16
N ARG A 58 17.67 -6.59 -4.73
CA ARG A 58 17.74 -5.19 -4.32
C ARG A 58 16.42 -4.56 -4.68
N GLY A 59 15.90 -3.68 -3.84
CA GLY A 59 14.70 -2.91 -4.14
C GLY A 59 14.92 -1.42 -3.96
N ARG A 60 13.95 -0.64 -4.43
CA ARG A 60 13.86 0.79 -4.15
C ARG A 60 12.59 1.04 -3.36
N VAL A 61 12.64 1.95 -2.41
CA VAL A 61 11.44 2.50 -1.81
C VAL A 61 10.93 3.61 -2.71
N VAL A 62 9.63 3.64 -2.95
CA VAL A 62 8.98 4.67 -3.77
C VAL A 62 7.83 5.30 -3.00
N ALA A 63 7.67 6.61 -3.14
CA ALA A 63 6.45 7.31 -2.77
C ALA A 63 5.63 7.61 -4.03
N VAL A 64 4.32 7.48 -3.90
CA VAL A 64 3.34 7.75 -4.96
C VAL A 64 2.33 8.75 -4.43
N ASP A 65 2.00 9.75 -5.23
CA ASP A 65 0.99 10.77 -4.92
C ASP A 65 -0.37 10.09 -4.69
N GLY A 66 -0.91 10.26 -3.49
CA GLY A 66 -2.18 9.70 -3.05
C GLY A 66 -3.40 10.23 -3.83
N ARG A 67 -3.30 11.40 -4.44
CA ARG A 67 -4.36 12.02 -5.26
C ARG A 67 -4.34 11.53 -6.69
N SER A 68 -3.15 11.41 -7.29
CA SER A 68 -3.00 11.19 -8.74
C SER A 68 -2.50 9.79 -9.13
N GLY A 69 -1.88 9.07 -8.20
CA GLY A 69 -1.18 7.81 -8.49
C GLY A 69 0.16 7.99 -9.21
N GLN A 70 0.67 9.22 -9.33
CA GLN A 70 1.97 9.47 -9.96
C GLN A 70 3.11 9.28 -8.96
N GLY A 71 4.19 8.62 -9.37
CA GLY A 71 5.37 8.47 -8.52
C GLY A 71 6.03 9.82 -8.22
N ILE A 72 6.27 10.09 -6.94
CA ILE A 72 6.88 11.34 -6.44
C ILE A 72 8.41 11.19 -6.43
N TRP A 73 8.92 10.18 -5.74
CA TRP A 73 10.35 9.93 -5.60
C TRP A 73 10.65 8.44 -5.49
N SER A 74 11.88 8.05 -5.81
CA SER A 74 12.44 6.72 -5.53
C SER A 74 13.77 6.85 -4.78
N SER A 75 14.00 5.99 -3.79
CA SER A 75 15.31 5.87 -3.14
C SER A 75 16.38 5.35 -4.10
N SER A 76 17.65 5.44 -3.68
CA SER A 76 18.69 4.57 -4.24
C SER A 76 18.37 3.09 -3.99
N ASP A 77 19.00 2.20 -4.75
CA ASP A 77 18.87 0.76 -4.51
C ASP A 77 19.33 0.42 -3.09
N LEU A 78 18.43 -0.20 -2.33
CA LEU A 78 18.69 -0.79 -1.03
C LEU A 78 18.92 -2.30 -1.21
N ASP A 79 19.10 -3.00 -0.10
CA ASP A 79 19.25 -4.45 -0.09
C ASP A 79 17.93 -5.17 -0.37
N ARG A 80 17.88 -6.49 -0.11
CA ARG A 80 16.69 -7.28 -0.38
C ARG A 80 15.53 -6.78 0.49
N PRO A 81 14.42 -6.30 -0.11
CA PRO A 81 13.31 -5.70 0.61
C PRO A 81 12.68 -6.63 1.65
N ASP A 82 12.35 -6.07 2.83
CA ASP A 82 11.56 -6.77 3.83
C ASP A 82 10.66 -5.80 4.63
N ALA A 83 11.23 -5.14 5.64
CA ALA A 83 10.51 -4.21 6.51
C ALA A 83 10.33 -2.83 5.85
N LEU A 84 9.15 -2.24 6.04
CA LEU A 84 8.86 -0.85 5.67
C LEU A 84 7.90 -0.22 6.69
N ALA A 85 8.24 0.97 7.19
CA ALA A 85 7.36 1.74 8.07
C ALA A 85 7.53 3.25 7.88
N CYS A 86 6.46 3.98 8.16
CA CYS A 86 6.42 5.44 8.14
C CYS A 86 6.05 5.88 9.58
N PRO A 87 7.02 5.92 10.51
CA PRO A 87 6.73 6.21 11.92
C PRO A 87 6.26 7.64 12.17
N ASP A 88 6.63 8.57 11.29
CA ASP A 88 6.19 9.96 11.29
C ASP A 88 6.15 10.50 9.86
N GLN A 89 5.78 11.77 9.70
CA GLN A 89 5.67 12.43 8.38
C GLN A 89 7.01 12.85 7.76
N SER A 90 8.13 12.65 8.47
CA SER A 90 9.48 13.05 8.05
C SER A 90 10.41 11.87 7.75
N THR A 91 10.06 10.67 8.20
CA THR A 91 10.94 9.50 8.19
C THR A 91 10.24 8.29 7.59
N VAL A 92 10.90 7.65 6.63
CA VAL A 92 10.56 6.31 6.14
C VAL A 92 11.67 5.37 6.57
N LEU A 93 11.31 4.31 7.30
CA LEU A 93 12.21 3.25 7.71
C LEU A 93 12.09 2.07 6.74
N ALA A 94 13.23 1.64 6.20
CA ALA A 94 13.31 0.56 5.22
C ALA A 94 14.43 -0.40 5.64
N GLY A 95 14.10 -1.68 5.78
CA GLY A 95 15.05 -2.70 6.21
C GLY A 95 14.97 -3.95 5.36
N GLY A 96 16.06 -4.68 5.31
CA GLY A 96 16.19 -5.88 4.49
C GLY A 96 17.12 -6.92 5.09
N GLU A 97 17.47 -7.91 4.27
CA GLU A 97 18.25 -9.08 4.73
C GLU A 97 19.65 -8.78 5.26
N SER A 98 20.21 -7.61 4.97
CA SER A 98 21.57 -7.25 5.39
C SER A 98 21.63 -6.77 6.84
N ALA A 99 20.56 -6.96 7.61
CA ALA A 99 20.45 -6.50 8.99
C ALA A 99 20.77 -5.01 9.13
N THR A 100 20.41 -4.22 8.12
CA THR A 100 20.58 -2.76 8.13
C THR A 100 19.21 -2.11 8.04
N LEU A 101 18.93 -1.16 8.94
CA LEU A 101 17.76 -0.29 8.86
C LEU A 101 18.18 1.06 8.29
N HIS A 102 17.58 1.43 7.17
CA HIS A 102 17.75 2.73 6.54
C HIS A 102 16.62 3.66 6.96
N ALA A 103 16.96 4.88 7.36
CA ALA A 103 16.01 5.97 7.40
C ALA A 103 16.17 6.83 6.16
N LEU A 104 15.05 7.07 5.49
CA LEU A 104 14.93 7.93 4.35
C LEU A 104 14.10 9.16 4.74
N ASP A 105 14.43 10.29 4.14
CA ASP A 105 13.62 11.49 4.20
C ASP A 105 12.30 11.25 3.45
N ALA A 106 11.16 11.45 4.13
CA ALA A 106 9.84 11.12 3.60
C ALA A 106 9.45 11.94 2.36
N ARG A 107 10.05 13.13 2.17
CA ARG A 107 9.74 14.02 1.04
C ARG A 107 10.60 13.76 -0.18
N THR A 108 11.79 13.18 0.00
CA THR A 108 12.80 13.08 -1.08
C THR A 108 13.32 11.66 -1.32
N GLY A 109 13.07 10.72 -0.41
CA GLY A 109 13.62 9.36 -0.46
C GLY A 109 15.13 9.29 -0.24
N LYS A 110 15.79 10.39 0.12
CA LYS A 110 17.23 10.44 0.36
C LYS A 110 17.58 9.85 1.72
N PRO A 111 18.73 9.15 1.84
CA PRO A 111 19.15 8.59 3.12
C PRO A 111 19.40 9.70 4.16
N ARG A 112 18.89 9.50 5.37
CA ARG A 112 19.15 10.33 6.56
C ARG A 112 20.20 9.68 7.44
N TRP A 113 20.01 8.39 7.75
CA TRP A 113 20.94 7.57 8.50
C TRP A 113 20.74 6.09 8.16
N ALA A 114 21.69 5.26 8.58
CA ALA A 114 21.59 3.81 8.53
C ALA A 114 22.11 3.24 9.86
N ALA A 115 21.44 2.20 10.36
CA ALA A 115 21.80 1.54 11.59
C ALA A 115 21.98 0.04 11.37
N SER A 116 23.07 -0.51 11.88
CA SER A 116 23.28 -1.96 11.93
C SER A 116 22.42 -2.56 13.04
N LEU A 117 21.66 -3.59 12.70
CA LEU A 117 20.83 -4.35 13.61
C LEU A 117 21.48 -5.70 13.94
N PRO A 118 21.10 -6.34 15.05
CA PRO A 118 21.54 -7.69 15.39
C PRO A 118 21.09 -8.78 14.39
N GLY A 119 20.04 -8.50 13.59
CA GLY A 119 19.52 -9.39 12.58
C GLY A 119 18.58 -8.69 11.59
N PRO A 120 18.11 -9.38 10.54
CA PRO A 120 17.20 -8.81 9.55
C PRO A 120 15.90 -8.33 10.20
N PRO A 121 15.50 -7.05 10.00
CA PRO A 121 14.23 -6.54 10.47
C PRO A 121 13.08 -7.18 9.70
N ASP A 122 11.99 -7.42 10.40
CA ASP A 122 10.75 -8.01 9.91
C ASP A 122 9.61 -6.99 10.03
N GLU A 123 9.43 -6.42 11.22
CA GLU A 123 8.40 -5.42 11.48
C GLU A 123 8.98 -4.22 12.24
N VAL A 124 8.37 -3.05 12.04
CA VAL A 124 8.73 -1.82 12.75
C VAL A 124 7.47 -1.18 13.30
N ALA A 125 7.41 -1.00 14.61
CA ALA A 125 6.34 -0.29 15.31
C ALA A 125 6.81 1.11 15.73
N ALA A 126 6.07 2.12 15.31
CA ALA A 126 6.37 3.51 15.61
C ALA A 126 6.01 3.85 17.07
N GLY A 127 6.91 4.58 17.73
CA GLY A 127 6.66 5.27 18.99
C GLY A 127 6.91 6.76 18.85
N GLU A 128 6.75 7.50 19.94
CA GLU A 128 7.04 8.93 19.95
C GLU A 128 8.56 9.18 19.92
N GLY A 129 9.08 9.63 18.78
CA GLY A 129 10.51 9.94 18.58
C GLY A 129 11.43 8.72 18.49
N CYS A 130 10.87 7.51 18.55
CA CYS A 130 11.57 6.24 18.46
C CYS A 130 10.73 5.19 17.73
N ALA A 131 11.30 4.02 17.46
CA ALA A 131 10.58 2.86 16.94
C ALA A 131 11.09 1.59 17.59
N THR A 132 10.22 0.61 17.77
CA THR A 132 10.61 -0.77 18.08
C THR A 132 10.73 -1.55 16.79
N VAL A 133 11.91 -2.10 16.52
CA VAL A 133 12.18 -2.99 15.40
C VAL A 133 12.10 -4.41 15.91
N VAL A 134 11.41 -5.28 15.18
CA VAL A 134 11.32 -6.72 15.41
C VAL A 134 12.13 -7.42 14.34
N MET A 135 13.00 -8.34 14.74
CA MET A 135 13.82 -9.14 13.85
C MET A 135 13.11 -10.45 13.52
N LYS A 136 13.54 -11.11 12.45
CA LYS A 136 12.97 -12.40 12.01
C LYS A 136 13.05 -13.54 13.03
N ASP A 137 14.02 -13.48 13.95
CA ASP A 137 14.18 -14.44 15.04
C ASP A 137 13.27 -14.15 16.24
N GLY A 138 12.45 -13.09 16.16
CA GLY A 138 11.53 -12.65 17.20
C GLY A 138 12.16 -11.73 18.25
N THR A 139 13.47 -11.48 18.18
CA THR A 139 14.11 -10.47 19.04
C THR A 139 13.66 -9.06 18.63
N SER A 140 13.76 -8.10 19.56
CA SER A 140 13.42 -6.71 19.29
C SER A 140 14.44 -5.74 19.87
N THR A 141 14.54 -4.57 19.24
CA THR A 141 15.38 -3.47 19.72
C THR A 141 14.67 -2.15 19.44
N GLY A 142 14.82 -1.18 20.34
CA GLY A 142 14.35 0.17 20.08
C GLY A 142 15.40 1.00 19.36
N ILE A 143 14.96 1.94 18.53
CA ILE A 143 15.82 2.83 17.75
C ILE A 143 15.30 4.27 17.82
N LYS A 144 16.19 5.24 17.96
CA LYS A 144 15.83 6.66 17.89
C LYS A 144 15.61 7.08 16.44
N LEU A 145 14.51 7.77 16.16
CA LEU A 145 14.20 8.24 14.80
C LEU A 145 15.14 9.38 14.35
N GLY A 146 15.70 10.14 15.30
CA GLY A 146 16.57 11.27 15.01
C GLY A 146 17.95 10.89 14.43
N GLY A 147 18.50 9.73 14.79
CA GLY A 147 19.88 9.37 14.45
C GLY A 147 20.16 7.88 14.27
N GLY A 148 19.18 7.01 14.50
CA GLY A 148 19.35 5.57 14.33
C GLY A 148 20.08 4.88 15.49
N GLU A 149 20.32 5.57 16.60
CA GLU A 149 20.96 4.96 17.76
C GLU A 149 20.00 4.00 18.46
N VAL A 150 20.53 2.84 18.87
CA VAL A 150 19.79 1.87 19.69
C VAL A 150 19.45 2.52 21.04
N ALA A 151 18.16 2.48 21.40
CA ALA A 151 17.65 2.97 22.67
C ALA A 151 16.30 2.33 22.98
N ASP A 152 15.99 2.15 24.26
CA ASP A 152 14.65 1.68 24.64
C ASP A 152 13.56 2.63 24.12
N CYS A 153 12.49 2.06 23.57
CA CYS A 153 11.35 2.80 23.04
C CYS A 153 10.05 2.38 23.75
N PRO A 154 9.81 2.86 24.99
CA PRO A 154 8.62 2.47 25.76
C PRO A 154 7.31 3.02 25.18
N THR A 155 7.39 4.02 24.30
CA THR A 155 6.24 4.66 23.65
C THR A 155 5.83 3.97 22.35
N ALA A 156 6.67 3.08 21.80
CA ALA A 156 6.23 2.22 20.73
C ALA A 156 5.33 1.14 21.33
N PRO A 157 4.14 0.88 20.74
CA PRO A 157 3.34 -0.24 21.18
C PRO A 157 4.19 -1.50 21.05
N PRO A 158 4.18 -2.41 22.04
CA PRO A 158 4.75 -3.74 21.84
C PRO A 158 4.06 -4.29 20.58
N PRO A 159 4.80 -4.62 19.52
CA PRO A 159 4.18 -5.17 18.33
C PRO A 159 3.35 -6.36 18.79
N SER A 160 2.06 -6.37 18.45
CA SER A 160 1.05 -7.21 19.08
C SER A 160 1.54 -8.66 19.19
N ALA A 161 1.87 -9.12 20.40
CA ALA A 161 2.42 -10.45 20.73
C ALA A 161 3.41 -11.04 19.68
N ILE A 162 4.65 -10.53 19.70
CA ILE A 162 5.80 -11.14 19.00
C ILE A 162 6.26 -12.39 19.78
N THR A 163 5.74 -13.57 19.45
CA THR A 163 6.51 -14.83 19.52
C THR A 163 5.82 -15.86 18.60
N GLY A 164 6.35 -16.08 17.40
CA GLY A 164 5.80 -17.05 16.44
C GLY A 164 6.09 -16.70 14.97
N HIS A 165 5.97 -17.69 14.08
CA HIS A 165 6.28 -17.54 12.66
C HIS A 165 5.28 -16.63 11.93
N PHE A 166 5.69 -16.02 10.80
CA PHE A 166 4.89 -15.06 10.00
C PHE A 166 3.43 -15.44 9.74
N TRP A 167 3.17 -16.71 9.51
CA TRP A 167 1.83 -17.23 9.21
C TRP A 167 0.93 -17.41 10.44
N GLU A 168 1.47 -17.30 11.66
CA GLU A 168 0.70 -17.26 12.91
C GLU A 168 0.22 -15.83 13.22
N ARG A 169 0.84 -14.82 12.57
CA ARG A 169 0.63 -13.38 12.82
C ARG A 169 -0.64 -12.80 12.20
N LYS A 170 -1.28 -13.49 11.24
CA LYS A 170 -2.45 -12.94 10.53
C LYS A 170 -3.76 -13.17 11.28
N LYS A 171 -3.93 -12.30 12.29
CA LYS A 171 -5.15 -11.60 12.73
C LYS A 171 -6.44 -12.14 12.13
N ASN A 172 -6.90 -13.24 12.69
CA ASN A 172 -8.27 -13.70 12.60
C ASN A 172 -8.83 -13.63 14.03
N PRO A 173 -9.65 -12.63 14.38
CA PRO A 173 -10.24 -11.61 13.51
C PRO A 173 -9.24 -10.55 13.00
N GLN A 174 -9.50 -10.01 11.80
CA GLN A 174 -9.02 -8.68 11.41
C GLN A 174 -10.02 -7.65 11.87
N VAL A 175 -9.56 -6.51 12.36
CA VAL A 175 -10.44 -5.47 12.91
C VAL A 175 -10.10 -4.12 12.29
N VAL A 176 -11.12 -3.38 11.89
CA VAL A 176 -11.03 -1.99 11.42
C VAL A 176 -12.06 -1.13 12.14
N HIS A 177 -11.78 0.17 12.25
CA HIS A 177 -12.72 1.14 12.81
C HIS A 177 -13.27 2.05 11.71
N ALA A 178 -14.59 2.14 11.62
CA ALA A 178 -15.29 3.07 10.75
C ALA A 178 -16.12 4.02 11.62
N GLY A 179 -15.51 5.14 12.02
CA GLY A 179 -16.07 6.01 13.05
C GLY A 179 -16.04 5.33 14.42
N ASP A 180 -17.19 5.27 15.09
CA ASP A 180 -17.34 4.64 16.41
C ASP A 180 -17.67 3.15 16.36
N VAL A 181 -17.77 2.58 15.15
CA VAL A 181 -18.06 1.16 14.94
C VAL A 181 -16.79 0.40 14.58
N GLU A 182 -16.52 -0.66 15.34
CA GLU A 182 -15.55 -1.69 15.03
C GLU A 182 -16.18 -2.69 14.05
N VAL A 183 -15.46 -3.07 13.00
CA VAL A 183 -15.85 -4.18 12.12
C VAL A 183 -14.78 -5.25 12.14
N ALA A 184 -15.15 -6.43 12.64
CA ALA A 184 -14.31 -7.60 12.72
C ALA A 184 -14.62 -8.57 11.56
N LEU A 185 -13.59 -8.97 10.80
CA LEU A 185 -13.67 -9.98 9.75
C LEU A 185 -13.00 -11.27 10.24
N THR A 186 -13.66 -12.40 10.03
CA THR A 186 -13.19 -13.73 10.43
C THR A 186 -13.37 -14.76 9.32
N ALA A 187 -12.63 -15.87 9.41
CA ALA A 187 -12.86 -17.08 8.62
C ALA A 187 -12.67 -18.34 9.48
N PRO A 188 -13.31 -19.47 9.18
CA PRO A 188 -12.96 -20.73 9.81
C PRO A 188 -11.56 -21.21 9.35
N THR A 189 -10.83 -21.89 10.23
CA THR A 189 -9.52 -22.49 9.93
C THR A 189 -9.63 -23.90 9.35
N GLU A 190 -10.79 -24.54 9.50
CA GLU A 190 -11.09 -25.87 8.96
C GLU A 190 -12.21 -25.77 7.92
N GLY A 191 -12.10 -26.57 6.86
CA GLY A 191 -13.06 -26.57 5.77
C GLY A 191 -13.01 -25.30 4.90
N PRO A 192 -14.04 -25.06 4.08
CA PRO A 192 -14.05 -23.92 3.17
C PRO A 192 -14.09 -22.58 3.92
N PRO A 193 -13.11 -21.67 3.75
CA PRO A 193 -12.92 -20.48 4.58
C PRO A 193 -13.89 -19.35 4.20
N ARG A 194 -15.18 -19.53 4.48
CA ARG A 194 -16.19 -18.53 4.23
C ARG A 194 -16.03 -17.35 5.19
N LEU A 195 -16.06 -16.14 4.66
CA LEU A 195 -15.85 -14.94 5.47
C LEU A 195 -17.10 -14.62 6.29
N SER A 196 -16.89 -14.20 7.53
CA SER A 196 -17.93 -13.63 8.40
C SER A 196 -17.50 -12.25 8.88
N ALA A 197 -18.44 -11.32 8.94
CA ALA A 197 -18.20 -9.98 9.46
C ALA A 197 -19.12 -9.71 10.67
N GLU A 198 -18.60 -8.95 11.63
CA GLU A 198 -19.32 -8.51 12.82
C GLU A 198 -19.06 -7.03 13.07
N GLY A 199 -20.13 -6.23 13.18
CA GLY A 199 -20.06 -4.84 13.60
C GLY A 199 -20.28 -4.72 15.10
N ARG A 200 -19.45 -3.95 15.80
CA ARG A 200 -19.55 -3.72 17.25
C ARG A 200 -19.41 -2.25 17.60
N ARG A 201 -20.11 -1.81 18.63
CA ARG A 201 -19.96 -0.46 19.22
C ARG A 201 -19.78 -0.59 20.72
N GLY A 202 -18.67 -0.06 21.24
CA GLY A 202 -18.34 -0.20 22.66
C GLY A 202 -18.28 -1.65 23.15
N GLY A 203 -17.87 -2.59 22.28
CA GLY A 203 -17.82 -4.03 22.56
C GLY A 203 -19.16 -4.77 22.39
N ALA A 204 -20.30 -4.08 22.27
CA ALA A 204 -21.58 -4.71 22.01
C ALA A 204 -21.76 -5.03 20.52
N SER A 205 -22.18 -6.25 20.20
CA SER A 205 -22.48 -6.67 18.84
C SER A 205 -23.71 -5.94 18.30
N LEU A 206 -23.58 -5.27 17.16
CA LEU A 206 -24.69 -4.63 16.43
C LEU A 206 -25.31 -5.62 15.44
N TRP A 207 -24.45 -6.36 14.74
CA TRP A 207 -24.82 -7.36 13.75
C TRP A 207 -23.65 -8.32 13.55
N LYS A 208 -23.98 -9.53 13.11
CA LYS A 208 -23.02 -10.52 12.64
C LYS A 208 -23.61 -11.25 11.45
N LYS A 209 -22.86 -11.35 10.35
CA LYS A 209 -23.33 -12.05 9.16
C LYS A 209 -22.21 -12.78 8.45
N GLU A 210 -22.60 -13.87 7.80
CA GLU A 210 -21.77 -14.55 6.84
C GLU A 210 -21.79 -13.78 5.51
N LEU A 211 -20.65 -13.72 4.83
CA LEU A 211 -20.50 -13.02 3.56
C LEU A 211 -20.56 -14.00 2.37
N PRO A 212 -21.03 -13.54 1.20
CA PRO A 212 -21.09 -14.35 -0.02
C PRO A 212 -19.71 -14.50 -0.68
N VAL A 213 -18.64 -14.45 0.10
CA VAL A 213 -17.24 -14.55 -0.34
C VAL A 213 -16.44 -15.39 0.65
N ARG A 214 -15.28 -15.83 0.21
CA ARG A 214 -14.34 -16.64 0.96
C ARG A 214 -13.01 -15.92 1.06
N ALA A 215 -12.23 -16.29 2.07
CA ALA A 215 -10.87 -15.85 2.18
C ALA A 215 -10.04 -16.48 1.05
N PRO A 216 -9.25 -15.71 0.29
CA PRO A 216 -8.17 -16.31 -0.49
C PRO A 216 -7.18 -17.04 0.43
N LEU A 217 -6.42 -17.97 -0.13
CA LEU A 217 -5.47 -18.78 0.62
C LEU A 217 -4.03 -18.41 0.28
N SER A 218 -3.18 -18.30 1.30
CA SER A 218 -1.73 -18.23 1.17
C SER A 218 -1.09 -19.25 2.10
N GLY A 219 -0.21 -20.10 1.55
CA GLY A 219 0.37 -21.22 2.31
C GLY A 219 -0.68 -22.19 2.89
N GLY A 220 -1.85 -22.30 2.25
CA GLY A 220 -2.98 -23.11 2.72
C GLY A 220 -3.82 -22.47 3.84
N ARG A 221 -3.57 -21.21 4.20
CA ARG A 221 -4.28 -20.50 5.28
C ARG A 221 -5.12 -19.32 4.78
N PRO A 222 -6.26 -19.01 5.41
CA PRO A 222 -7.10 -17.86 5.06
C PRO A 222 -6.40 -16.51 5.23
N ASP A 223 -6.37 -15.71 4.17
CA ASP A 223 -6.02 -14.29 4.23
C ASP A 223 -7.29 -13.44 4.37
N LEU A 224 -7.27 -12.50 5.32
CA LEU A 224 -8.40 -11.65 5.66
C LEU A 224 -8.08 -10.21 5.24
N PHE A 225 -8.86 -9.67 4.30
CA PHE A 225 -8.67 -8.31 3.79
C PHE A 225 -9.88 -7.44 4.09
N VAL A 226 -9.70 -6.50 5.02
CA VAL A 226 -10.70 -5.51 5.39
C VAL A 226 -10.03 -4.15 5.62
N ALA A 227 -10.67 -3.07 5.16
CA ALA A 227 -10.26 -1.68 5.39
C ALA A 227 -11.49 -0.80 5.63
N ALA A 228 -11.33 0.32 6.33
CA ALA A 228 -12.43 1.26 6.58
C ALA A 228 -12.12 2.63 5.95
N SER A 229 -12.96 3.07 5.03
CA SER A 229 -12.89 4.41 4.41
C SER A 229 -14.25 4.81 3.85
N GLY A 230 -14.49 6.11 3.64
CA GLY A 230 -15.78 6.61 3.11
C GLY A 230 -17.00 6.22 3.94
N GLY A 231 -16.80 6.00 5.24
CA GLY A 231 -17.84 5.52 6.16
C GLY A 231 -18.31 4.09 5.88
N ALA A 232 -17.55 3.29 5.13
CA ALA A 232 -17.84 1.88 4.84
C ALA A 232 -16.72 0.96 5.36
N ALA A 233 -17.08 -0.29 5.65
CA ALA A 233 -16.13 -1.38 5.80
C ALA A 233 -16.00 -2.10 4.45
N ILE A 234 -14.81 -2.08 3.86
CA ILE A 234 -14.50 -2.66 2.56
C ILE A 234 -13.82 -4.01 2.78
N VAL A 235 -14.49 -5.08 2.35
CA VAL A 235 -13.98 -6.46 2.42
C VAL A 235 -13.60 -6.92 1.01
N VAL A 236 -12.44 -7.56 0.89
CA VAL A 236 -11.99 -8.19 -0.36
C VAL A 236 -11.89 -9.70 -0.17
N GLY A 237 -12.50 -10.48 -1.05
CA GLY A 237 -12.51 -11.94 -1.00
C GLY A 237 -12.61 -12.57 -2.38
N VAL A 238 -12.83 -13.88 -2.42
CA VAL A 238 -13.02 -14.68 -3.64
C VAL A 238 -14.34 -15.45 -3.61
N ASP A 239 -14.91 -15.74 -4.78
CA ASP A 239 -16.18 -16.48 -4.87
C ASP A 239 -16.05 -17.97 -4.49
N VAL A 240 -14.97 -18.58 -4.97
CA VAL A 240 -14.63 -19.99 -4.73
C VAL A 240 -13.22 -20.12 -4.19
N VAL A 241 -12.98 -21.14 -3.38
CA VAL A 241 -11.65 -21.41 -2.81
C VAL A 241 -10.69 -21.73 -3.96
N GLY A 242 -9.56 -21.02 -4.02
CA GLY A 242 -8.61 -21.13 -5.13
C GLY A 242 -9.08 -20.49 -6.44
N GLY A 243 -10.24 -19.81 -6.43
CA GLY A 243 -10.69 -18.99 -7.56
C GLY A 243 -9.89 -17.70 -7.66
N THR A 244 -9.81 -17.17 -8.88
CA THR A 244 -9.13 -15.90 -9.19
C THR A 244 -10.11 -14.73 -9.31
N GLU A 245 -11.41 -14.99 -9.26
CA GLU A 245 -12.45 -13.96 -9.32
C GLU A 245 -12.58 -13.27 -7.96
N LEU A 246 -11.81 -12.19 -7.81
CA LEU A 246 -11.88 -11.31 -6.67
C LEU A 246 -13.21 -10.56 -6.63
N ARG A 247 -13.72 -10.31 -5.42
CA ARG A 247 -14.87 -9.45 -5.15
C ARG A 247 -14.57 -8.43 -4.08
N ILE A 248 -15.22 -7.28 -4.22
CA ILE A 248 -15.25 -6.24 -3.18
C ILE A 248 -16.69 -6.13 -2.67
N ILE A 249 -16.82 -6.15 -1.34
CA ILE A 249 -18.07 -5.89 -0.63
C ILE A 249 -17.86 -4.64 0.23
N ALA A 250 -18.69 -3.63 0.03
CA ALA A 250 -18.78 -2.51 0.97
C ALA A 250 -19.95 -2.76 1.92
N LEU A 251 -19.66 -2.76 3.22
CA LEU A 251 -20.65 -2.89 4.27
C LEU A 251 -20.87 -1.54 4.94
N ASP A 252 -22.14 -1.25 5.24
CA ASP A 252 -22.47 -0.24 6.22
C ASP A 252 -22.02 -0.71 7.61
N PRO A 253 -21.13 0.00 8.30
CA PRO A 253 -20.55 -0.48 9.55
C PRO A 253 -21.59 -0.69 10.65
N ALA A 254 -22.63 0.14 10.71
CA ALA A 254 -23.60 0.12 11.81
C ALA A 254 -24.68 -0.96 11.63
N THR A 255 -25.06 -1.26 10.39
CA THR A 255 -26.17 -2.18 10.08
C THR A 255 -25.74 -3.51 9.46
N GLY A 256 -24.51 -3.58 8.92
CA GLY A 256 -24.03 -4.71 8.15
C GLY A 256 -24.69 -4.84 6.79
N ALA A 257 -25.54 -3.89 6.38
CA ALA A 257 -26.13 -3.90 5.04
C ALA A 257 -25.04 -3.74 3.98
N SER A 258 -25.11 -4.54 2.91
CA SER A 258 -24.20 -4.36 1.77
C SER A 258 -24.58 -3.07 1.03
N ARG A 259 -23.66 -2.10 0.96
CA ARG A 259 -23.80 -0.92 0.10
C ARG A 259 -23.63 -1.30 -1.37
N TYR A 260 -22.69 -2.19 -1.63
CA TYR A 260 -22.55 -2.86 -2.91
C TYR A 260 -21.76 -4.18 -2.75
N GLU A 261 -21.94 -5.05 -3.74
CA GLU A 261 -21.15 -6.27 -3.94
C GLU A 261 -20.79 -6.34 -5.42
N ARG A 262 -19.50 -6.41 -5.75
CA ARG A 262 -19.06 -6.33 -7.15
C ARG A 262 -17.88 -7.25 -7.42
N ALA A 263 -17.86 -7.79 -8.64
CA ALA A 263 -16.68 -8.44 -9.20
C ALA A 263 -15.55 -7.40 -9.35
N ALA A 264 -14.35 -7.81 -8.97
CA ALA A 264 -13.14 -6.99 -8.92
C ALA A 264 -11.98 -7.65 -9.67
N GLY A 265 -12.27 -8.38 -10.76
CA GLY A 265 -11.26 -9.06 -11.57
C GLY A 265 -10.19 -8.13 -12.17
N TYR A 266 -10.44 -6.81 -12.23
CA TYR A 266 -9.45 -5.80 -12.63
C TYR A 266 -8.26 -5.69 -11.65
N LEU A 267 -8.41 -6.23 -10.42
CA LEU A 267 -7.35 -6.34 -9.42
C LEU A 267 -6.38 -7.49 -9.72
N GLY A 268 -6.73 -8.41 -10.61
CA GLY A 268 -5.93 -9.59 -10.93
C GLY A 268 -6.36 -10.82 -10.12
N ASP A 269 -5.39 -11.68 -9.84
CA ASP A 269 -5.58 -13.02 -9.27
C ASP A 269 -5.18 -13.12 -7.80
N ARG A 270 -4.28 -12.25 -7.32
CA ARG A 270 -3.77 -12.26 -5.94
C ARG A 270 -3.79 -10.87 -5.30
N ILE A 271 -4.33 -10.79 -4.09
CA ILE A 271 -4.21 -9.63 -3.21
C ILE A 271 -2.98 -9.81 -2.33
N VAL A 272 -2.21 -8.73 -2.19
CA VAL A 272 -1.02 -8.67 -1.34
C VAL A 272 -1.32 -7.83 -0.09
N ALA A 273 -1.92 -6.65 -0.28
CA ALA A 273 -2.31 -5.77 0.81
C ALA A 273 -3.60 -4.99 0.50
N VAL A 274 -4.36 -4.70 1.55
CA VAL A 274 -5.50 -3.78 1.53
C VAL A 274 -5.37 -2.86 2.73
N LYS A 275 -5.24 -1.55 2.50
CA LYS A 275 -5.16 -0.52 3.56
C LYS A 275 -6.04 0.67 3.20
N ALA A 276 -6.53 1.40 4.20
CA ALA A 276 -7.22 2.66 3.99
C ALA A 276 -6.34 3.83 4.46
N ALA A 277 -6.35 4.92 3.70
CA ALA A 277 -5.80 6.20 4.12
C ALA A 277 -6.52 7.32 3.38
N GLY A 278 -6.90 8.37 4.10
CA GLY A 278 -7.72 9.45 3.53
C GLY A 278 -9.01 8.91 2.89
N PRO A 279 -9.38 9.37 1.68
CA PRO A 279 -10.65 9.00 1.04
C PRO A 279 -10.64 7.63 0.35
N TYR A 280 -9.49 6.95 0.26
CA TYR A 280 -9.33 5.77 -0.59
C TYR A 280 -9.03 4.50 0.20
N VAL A 281 -9.35 3.37 -0.46
CA VAL A 281 -8.78 2.06 -0.12
C VAL A 281 -7.68 1.74 -1.11
N TYR A 282 -6.47 1.53 -0.61
CA TYR A 282 -5.30 1.14 -1.39
C TYR A 282 -5.21 -0.38 -1.45
N VAL A 283 -5.18 -0.90 -2.68
CA VAL A 283 -5.05 -2.33 -2.94
C VAL A 283 -3.76 -2.58 -3.70
N VAL A 284 -2.92 -3.45 -3.14
CA VAL A 284 -1.76 -4.01 -3.84
C VAL A 284 -2.16 -5.40 -4.33
N SER A 285 -2.22 -5.57 -5.64
CA SER A 285 -2.69 -6.82 -6.25
C SER A 285 -2.15 -7.05 -7.65
N GLY A 286 -2.02 -8.31 -8.04
CA GLY A 286 -1.56 -8.75 -9.36
C GLY A 286 -0.85 -10.09 -9.31
N ALA A 287 -0.19 -10.44 -10.43
CA ALA A 287 0.31 -11.79 -10.66
C ALA A 287 1.27 -12.28 -9.56
N ALA A 288 1.20 -13.58 -9.26
CA ALA A 288 1.87 -14.21 -8.11
C ALA A 288 3.41 -14.11 -8.11
N VAL A 289 4.06 -13.89 -9.26
CA VAL A 289 5.52 -14.06 -9.43
C VAL A 289 6.25 -12.74 -9.74
N SER A 290 5.54 -11.71 -10.20
CA SER A 290 5.98 -10.30 -10.35
C SER A 290 4.80 -9.48 -10.88
N GLY A 291 4.77 -8.17 -10.64
CA GLY A 291 3.76 -7.32 -11.28
C GLY A 291 2.53 -6.96 -10.46
N ALA A 292 2.57 -7.07 -9.12
CA ALA A 292 1.48 -6.48 -8.35
C ALA A 292 1.52 -4.96 -8.52
N ALA A 293 0.35 -4.37 -8.68
CA ALA A 293 0.19 -2.94 -8.88
C ALA A 293 -0.61 -2.36 -7.72
N LEU A 294 -0.17 -1.19 -7.27
CA LEU A 294 -0.90 -0.36 -6.32
C LEU A 294 -2.03 0.38 -7.05
N ARG A 295 -3.24 0.31 -6.50
CA ARG A 295 -4.41 1.05 -6.97
C ARG A 295 -5.09 1.72 -5.80
N ALA A 296 -5.56 2.96 -5.99
CA ALA A 296 -6.57 3.54 -5.12
C ALA A 296 -7.96 3.14 -5.62
N ILE A 297 -8.78 2.67 -4.70
CA ILE A 297 -10.16 2.27 -4.91
C ILE A 297 -11.06 3.25 -4.18
N ASP A 298 -12.09 3.71 -4.89
CA ASP A 298 -13.15 4.52 -4.30
C ASP A 298 -14.04 3.61 -3.42
N PRO A 299 -14.12 3.85 -2.10
CA PRO A 299 -14.92 3.04 -1.19
C PRO A 299 -16.43 3.14 -1.42
N ALA A 300 -16.92 4.13 -2.18
CA ALA A 300 -18.33 4.28 -2.49
C ALA A 300 -18.77 3.40 -3.68
N THR A 301 -17.86 3.14 -4.63
CA THR A 301 -18.18 2.45 -5.89
C THR A 301 -17.46 1.11 -6.05
N GLY A 302 -16.34 0.91 -5.35
CA GLY A 302 -15.43 -0.21 -5.55
C GLY A 302 -14.69 -0.13 -6.89
N GLY A 303 -14.63 1.05 -7.52
CA GLY A 303 -13.92 1.30 -8.77
C GLY A 303 -12.50 1.80 -8.54
N THR A 304 -11.60 1.56 -9.50
CA THR A 304 -10.26 2.16 -9.48
C THR A 304 -10.33 3.65 -9.76
N VAL A 305 -9.79 4.46 -8.86
CA VAL A 305 -9.60 5.91 -9.07
C VAL A 305 -8.34 6.13 -9.90
N TRP A 306 -7.24 5.51 -9.49
CA TRP A 306 -5.97 5.56 -10.22
C TRP A 306 -5.16 4.29 -9.99
N ARG A 307 -4.17 4.08 -10.86
CA ARG A 307 -3.17 3.02 -10.76
C ARG A 307 -1.78 3.65 -10.71
N ALA A 308 -0.95 3.19 -9.79
CA ALA A 308 0.34 3.79 -9.52
C ALA A 308 1.31 3.69 -10.71
N THR A 309 2.00 4.78 -11.01
CA THR A 309 3.16 4.80 -11.90
C THR A 309 4.44 4.94 -11.11
N ALA A 310 5.53 4.37 -11.61
CA ALA A 310 6.85 4.57 -11.04
C ALA A 310 7.26 6.05 -11.20
N PRO A 311 8.03 6.60 -10.25
CA PRO A 311 8.70 7.89 -10.43
C PRO A 311 9.55 7.85 -11.70
N LEU A 312 9.66 9.00 -12.37
CA LEU A 312 10.59 9.13 -13.48
C LEU A 312 12.01 8.93 -12.94
N SER A 313 12.82 8.10 -13.61
CA SER A 313 14.24 8.03 -13.30
C SER A 313 14.85 9.43 -13.53
N PRO A 314 15.66 9.96 -12.60
CA PRO A 314 16.40 11.20 -12.82
C PRO A 314 17.37 11.08 -14.00
#